data_AF-A0A843ETA8-F1
#
_entry.id   AF-A0A843ETA8-F1
#
_cell.length_a   1.000
_cell.length_b   1.000
_cell.length_c   1.000
_cell.angle_alpha   90.00
_cell.angle_beta   90.00
_cell.angle_gamma   90.00
#
_symmetry.space_group_name_H-M   'P 1'
#
loop_
_entity.id
_entity.type
_entity.pdbx_description
1 polymer ?
#
loop_
_entity_poly.entity_id
_entity_poly.type
_entity_poly.pdbx_seq_one_letter_code
_entity_poly.pdbx_strand_id
1 'polypeptide(L)' 'MALDVKTCNIIIGIAGALAVAVGIVVGYFFHKGENELMFIPLAVGFVLVVIAYIFTEIKGNLVAGKKVDSY' A
#
# COMPACT_ATOMS: atom_id res chain seq x y z
N MET A 1 14.24 -14.22 -4.51
CA MET A 1 14.88 -13.14 -3.72
C MET A 1 14.32 -13.26 -2.31
N ALA A 2 15.16 -13.53 -1.31
CA ALA A 2 14.67 -13.59 0.08
C ALA A 2 14.22 -12.19 0.50
N LEU A 3 13.01 -12.07 1.02
CA LEU A 3 12.47 -10.79 1.46
C LEU A 3 13.14 -10.39 2.78
N ASP A 4 13.73 -9.20 2.86
CA ASP A 4 14.34 -8.68 4.08
C ASP A 4 13.55 -7.49 4.67
N VAL A 5 13.84 -7.13 5.92
CA VAL A 5 13.16 -6.03 6.63
C VAL A 5 13.33 -4.70 5.89
N LYS A 6 14.48 -4.48 5.26
CA LYS A 6 14.77 -3.25 4.50
C LYS A 6 13.84 -3.14 3.28
N THR A 7 13.68 -4.21 2.53
CA THR A 7 12.77 -4.28 1.37
C THR A 7 11.32 -4.04 1.80
N CYS A 8 10.90 -4.64 2.93
CA CYS A 8 9.55 -4.39 3.47
C CYS A 8 9.35 -2.90 3.82
N ASN A 9 10.30 -2.27 4.51
CA ASN A 9 10.21 -0.85 4.85
C ASN A 9 10.11 0.05 3.59
N ILE A 10 10.88 -0.27 2.55
CA ILE A 10 10.83 0.46 1.27
C ILE A 10 9.46 0.32 0.62
N ILE A 11 8.94 -0.91 0.53
CA ILE A 11 7.64 -1.18 -0.11
C ILE A 11 6.50 -0.53 0.67
N ILE A 12 6.49 -0.65 2.01
CA ILE A 12 5.51 0.03 2.87
C ILE A 12 5.57 1.54 2.65
N GLY A 13 6.79 2.12 2.60
CA GLY A 13 6.99 3.54 2.36
C GLY A 13 6.48 4.01 0.99
N ILE A 14 6.79 3.27 -0.08
CA ILE A 14 6.33 3.57 -1.43
C ILE A 14 4.81 3.45 -1.53
N ALA A 15 4.23 2.36 -1.01
CA ALA A 15 2.79 2.14 -1.01
C ALA A 15 2.05 3.25 -0.24
N GLY A 16 2.58 3.68 0.91
CA GLY A 16 2.05 4.80 1.67
C GLY A 16 2.12 6.13 0.91
N ALA A 17 3.26 6.44 0.28
CA ALA A 17 3.41 7.66 -0.52
C ALA A 17 2.45 7.70 -1.72
N LEU A 18 2.29 6.57 -2.41
CA LEU A 18 1.33 6.43 -3.51
C LEU A 18 -0.11 6.55 -3.02
N ALA A 19 -0.45 6.00 -1.85
CA ALA A 19 -1.79 6.13 -1.29
C ALA A 19 -2.15 7.60 -0.97
N VAL A 20 -1.18 8.39 -0.49
CA VAL A 20 -1.36 9.84 -0.30
C VAL A 20 -1.59 10.54 -1.64
N ALA A 21 -0.80 10.23 -2.67
CA ALA A 21 -0.97 10.81 -4.00
C ALA A 21 -2.36 10.48 -4.60
N VAL A 22 -2.81 9.24 -4.43
CA VAL A 22 -4.16 8.80 -4.80
C VAL A 22 -5.22 9.61 -4.05
N GLY A 23 -5.05 9.84 -2.74
CA GLY A 23 -5.97 10.65 -1.94
C GLY A 23 -6.11 12.08 -2.47
N ILE A 24 -5.01 12.69 -2.92
CA ILE A 24 -5.03 14.03 -3.54
C ILE A 24 -5.84 14.00 -4.85
N VAL A 25 -5.61 13.00 -5.71
CA VAL A 25 -6.33 12.84 -6.98
C VAL A 25 -7.82 12.60 -6.76
N VAL A 26 -8.18 11.73 -5.82
CA VAL A 26 -9.57 11.47 -5.40
C VAL A 26 -10.22 12.75 -4.90
N GLY A 27 -9.54 13.51 -4.03
CA GLY A 27 -10.05 14.77 -3.50
C GLY A 27 -10.31 15.80 -4.60
N TYR A 28 -9.47 15.86 -5.63
CA TYR A 28 -9.67 16.71 -6.79
C TYR A 28 -10.93 16.33 -7.59
N PHE A 29 -11.13 15.04 -7.89
CA PHE A 29 -12.34 14.59 -8.60
C PHE A 29 -13.61 14.78 -7.78
N PHE A 30 -13.53 14.58 -6.46
CA PHE A 30 -14.64 14.84 -5.54
C PHE A 30 -15.09 16.31 -5.60
N HIS A 31 -14.15 17.27 -5.54
CA HIS A 31 -14.49 18.70 -5.64
C HIS A 31 -15.08 19.10 -6.99
N LYS A 32 -14.79 18.35 -8.06
CA LYS A 32 -15.38 18.56 -9.39
C LYS A 32 -16.75 17.91 -9.57
N GLY A 33 -17.21 17.10 -8.62
CA GLY A 33 -18.45 16.34 -8.73
C GLY A 33 -18.37 15.15 -9.71
N GLU A 34 -17.17 14.74 -10.12
CA GLU A 34 -16.94 13.64 -11.07
C GLU A 34 -16.91 12.28 -10.33
N ASN A 35 -18.06 11.88 -9.76
CA ASN A 35 -18.15 10.73 -8.85
C ASN A 35 -17.74 9.39 -9.49
N GLU A 36 -18.00 9.18 -10.78
CA GLU A 36 -17.64 7.92 -11.44
C GLU A 36 -16.12 7.78 -11.64
N LEU A 37 -15.44 8.88 -11.95
CA LEU A 37 -13.98 8.90 -12.16
C LEU A 37 -13.20 8.77 -10.86
N MET A 38 -13.84 9.03 -9.70
CA MET A 38 -13.26 8.84 -8.38
C MET A 38 -13.08 7.37 -7.98
N PHE A 39 -13.89 6.47 -8.55
CA PHE A 39 -13.91 5.06 -8.13
C PHE A 39 -12.62 4.31 -8.48
N ILE A 40 -12.05 4.61 -9.65
CA ILE A 40 -10.79 4.02 -10.11
C ILE A 40 -9.62 4.35 -9.15
N PRO A 41 -9.32 5.62 -8.85
CA PRO A 41 -8.25 5.93 -7.92
C PRO A 41 -8.54 5.43 -6.50
N LEU A 42 -9.80 5.41 -6.04
CA LEU A 42 -10.14 4.76 -4.76
C LEU A 42 -9.80 3.27 -4.73
N ALA A 43 -10.11 2.52 -5.79
CA ALA A 43 -9.75 1.10 -5.89
C ALA A 43 -8.23 0.90 -5.90
N VAL A 44 -7.49 1.76 -6.61
CA VAL A 44 -6.01 1.74 -6.58
C VAL A 44 -5.49 2.02 -5.17
N GLY A 45 -6.06 3.00 -4.48
CA GLY A 45 -5.73 3.33 -3.09
C GLY A 45 -5.95 2.14 -2.15
N PHE A 46 -7.06 1.42 -2.32
CA PHE A 46 -7.34 0.20 -1.55
C PHE A 46 -6.28 -0.87 -1.78
N VAL A 47 -5.91 -1.13 -3.04
CA VAL A 47 -4.85 -2.11 -3.37
C VAL A 47 -3.51 -1.73 -2.74
N LEU A 48 -3.14 -0.44 -2.77
CA LEU A 48 -1.90 0.04 -2.14
C LEU A 48 -1.89 -0.18 -0.62
N VAL A 49 -3.01 0.04 0.06
CA VAL A 49 -3.13 -0.22 1.51
C VAL A 49 -3.04 -1.71 1.80
N VAL A 50 -3.65 -2.57 0.97
CA VAL A 50 -3.53 -4.03 1.11
C VAL A 50 -2.08 -4.49 0.93
N ILE A 51 -1.38 -3.97 -0.07
CA ILE A 51 0.06 -4.25 -0.26
C ILE A 51 0.84 -3.80 0.97
N ALA A 52 0.64 -2.57 1.44
CA ALA A 52 1.33 -2.06 2.63
C ALA A 52 1.05 -2.93 3.87
N TYR A 53 -0.18 -3.42 4.04
CA TYR A 53 -0.57 -4.33 5.12
C TYR A 53 0.18 -5.66 5.04
N ILE A 54 0.17 -6.34 3.88
CA ILE A 54 0.85 -7.62 3.68
C ILE A 54 2.35 -7.50 4.01
N PHE A 55 3.01 -6.46 3.52
CA PHE A 55 4.44 -6.26 3.79
C PHE A 55 4.72 -5.86 5.25
N THR A 56 3.77 -5.22 5.92
CA THR A 56 3.86 -4.96 7.37
C THR A 56 3.79 -6.26 8.17
N GLU A 57 2.92 -7.19 7.79
CA GLU A 57 2.82 -8.50 8.41
C GLU A 57 4.09 -9.35 8.16
N ILE A 58 4.57 -9.40 6.91
CA ILE A 58 5.81 -10.10 6.58
C ILE A 58 7.00 -9.52 7.36
N LYS A 59 7.11 -8.19 7.43
CA LYS A 59 8.11 -7.52 8.28
C LYS A 59 7.99 -7.96 9.73
N GLY A 60 6.79 -8.02 10.29
CA GLY A 60 6.54 -8.47 11.65
C GLY A 60 7.07 -9.88 11.89
N ASN A 61 6.82 -10.80 10.96
CA ASN A 61 7.31 -12.18 11.02
C ASN A 61 8.84 -12.27 10.91
N LEU A 62 9.46 -11.50 10.00
CA LEU A 62 10.92 -11.43 9.85
C LEU A 62 11.60 -10.90 11.13
N VAL A 63 11.05 -9.84 11.74
CA VAL A 63 11.58 -9.26 12.99
C VAL A 63 11.42 -10.24 14.16
N ALA A 64 10.35 -11.03 14.18
CA ALA A 64 10.12 -12.06 15.19
C ALA A 64 10.98 -13.33 14.99
N GLY A 65 11.83 -13.38 13.97
CA GLY A 65 12.66 -14.55 13.66
C GLY A 65 11.84 -15.76 13.17
N LYS A 66 10.58 -15.57 12.79
CA LYS A 66 9.78 -16.62 12.17
C LYS A 66 10.27 -16.80 10.74
N LYS A 67 10.54 -18.03 10.32
CA LYS A 67 10.77 -18.33 8.90
C LYS A 67 9.51 -17.93 8.15
N VAL A 68 9.63 -16.91 7.30
CA VAL A 68 8.61 -16.56 6.30
C VAL A 68 8.74 -17.59 5.17
N ASP A 69 8.51 -18.84 5.51
CA ASP A 69 8.34 -19.90 4.53
C ASP A 69 6.85 -19.86 4.16
N SER A 70 6.58 -19.42 2.93
CA SER A 70 5.30 -19.53 2.21
C SER A 70 4.24 -18.46 2.47
N TYR A 71 4.30 -17.38 1.68
CA TYR A 71 3.16 -16.91 0.89
C TYR A 71 3.52 -16.98 -0.59
#